data_AF-A0A6V7LQF7-F1
#
_entry.id   AF-A0A6V7LQF7-F1
#
_cell.length_a   1.000
_cell.length_b   1.000
_cell.length_c   1.000
_cell.angle_alpha   90.00
_cell.angle_beta   90.00
_cell.angle_gamma   90.00
#
_symmetry.space_group_name_H-M   'P 1'
#
loop_
_entity.id
_entity.type
_entity.pdbx_description
1 polymer ?
#
loop_
_entity_poly.entity_id
_entity_poly.type
_entity_poly.pdbx_seq_one_letter_code
_entity_poly.pdbx_strand_id
1 'polypeptide(L)' 'DKSRSTARITCRVCLEDFQTTINLLSEPLDVYNDWIDSCEAAN' A
#
# COMPACT_ATOMS: atom_id res chain seq x y z
N ASP A 1 -0.92 -5.00 14.88
CA ASP A 1 -1.13 -4.42 13.54
C ASP A 1 -1.93 -5.31 12.58
N LYS A 2 -1.87 -6.65 12.65
CA LYS A 2 -2.93 -7.52 12.05
C LYS A 2 -4.35 -7.23 12.59
N SER A 3 -4.46 -6.52 13.71
CA SER A 3 -5.70 -6.04 14.31
C SER A 3 -6.31 -4.82 13.62
N ARG A 4 -5.58 -4.11 12.75
CA ARG A 4 -6.09 -2.93 12.04
C ARG A 4 -6.31 -3.16 10.54
N SER A 5 -5.99 -4.35 10.03
CA SER A 5 -6.18 -4.68 8.62
C SER A 5 -5.54 -3.61 7.71
N THR A 6 -4.33 -3.15 8.04
CA THR A 6 -3.68 -2.05 7.32
C THR A 6 -2.24 -2.41 6.97
N ALA A 7 -1.81 -2.09 5.76
CA ALA A 7 -0.43 -2.20 5.31
C ALA A 7 0.12 -0.82 4.96
N ARG A 8 1.44 -0.67 5.10
CA ARG A 8 2.16 0.56 4.77
C ARG A 8 3.32 0.26 3.84
N ILE A 9 3.45 1.05 2.79
CA ILE A 9 4.58 1.07 1.87
C ILE A 9 5.32 2.40 2.01
N THR A 10 6.63 2.36 1.81
CA THR A 10 7.46 3.56 1.82
C THR A 10 8.48 3.48 0.69
N CYS A 11 8.49 4.50 -0.16
CA CYS A 11 9.46 4.61 -1.23
C CYS A 11 10.81 5.08 -0.66
N ARG A 12 11.91 4.40 -1.00
CA ARG A 12 13.25 4.80 -0.54
C ARG A 12 13.89 5.92 -1.39
N VAL A 13 13.24 6.30 -2.49
CA VAL A 13 13.75 7.32 -3.43
C VAL A 13 13.11 8.67 -3.14
N CYS A 14 11.77 8.76 -3.20
CA CYS A 14 11.04 9.99 -2.91
C CYS A 14 10.63 10.15 -1.44
N LEU A 15 10.85 9.13 -0.60
CA LEU A 15 10.46 9.10 0.83
C LEU A 15 8.95 9.21 1.08
N GLU A 16 8.13 9.00 0.05
CA GLU A 16 6.69 8.99 0.17
C GLU A 16 6.18 7.71 0.82
N ASP A 17 5.14 7.84 1.64
CA ASP A 17 4.51 6.73 2.33
C ASP A 17 3.04 6.58 1.94
N PHE A 18 2.64 5.33 1.73
CA PHE A 18 1.30 4.96 1.32
C PHE A 18 0.72 3.94 2.30
N GLN A 19 -0.56 4.10 2.64
CA GLN A 19 -1.26 3.22 3.56
C GLN A 19 -2.56 2.73 2.93
N THR A 20 -2.74 1.41 2.88
CA THR A 20 -3.95 0.77 2.34
C THR A 20 -4.51 -0.26 3.30
N THR A 21 -5.80 -0.57 3.16
CA THR A 21 -6.50 -1.57 3.97
C THR A 21 -6.28 -2.95 3.36
N ILE A 22 -5.77 -3.89 4.14
CA ILE A 22 -5.49 -5.27 3.72
C ILE A 22 -6.38 -6.28 4.42
N ASN A 23 -6.63 -7.41 3.78
CA ASN A 23 -7.34 -8.53 4.39
C ASN A 23 -6.37 -9.71 4.66
N LEU A 24 -6.87 -10.82 5.20
CA LEU A 24 -6.05 -11.99 5.55
C LEU A 24 -5.39 -12.68 4.34
N LEU A 25 -5.97 -12.51 3.15
CA LEU A 25 -5.49 -13.06 1.88
C LEU A 25 -4.58 -12.08 1.13
N SER A 26 -4.47 -10.83 1.59
CA SER A 26 -3.66 -9.81 0.94
C SER A 26 -2.17 -10.11 1.08
N GLU A 27 -1.51 -10.19 -0.06
CA GLU A 27 -0.07 -10.38 -0.20
C GLU A 27 0.66 -9.04 -0.35
N PRO A 28 1.97 -8.98 -0.10
CA PRO A 28 2.75 -7.75 -0.30
C PRO A 28 2.68 -7.19 -1.74
N LEU A 29 2.43 -8.06 -2.73
CA LEU A 29 2.24 -7.67 -4.13
C LEU A 29 0.94 -6.89 -4.33
N ASP A 30 -0.15 -7.29 -3.66
CA ASP A 30 -1.44 -6.59 -3.74
C ASP A 30 -1.29 -5.15 -3.24
N VAL A 31 -0.59 -4.96 -2.12
CA VAL A 31 -0.31 -3.64 -1.52
C VAL A 31 0.53 -2.76 -2.45
N TYR A 32 1.45 -3.37 -3.21
CA TYR A 32 2.26 -2.65 -4.20
C TYR A 32 1.43 -2.21 -5.40
N ASN A 33 0.57 -3.08 -5.93
CA ASN A 33 -0.33 -2.73 -7.03
C ASN A 33 -1.30 -1.62 -6.62
N ASP A 34 -1.92 -1.71 -5.44
CA ASP A 34 -2.78 -0.66 -4.88
C ASP A 34 -2.08 0.71 -4.84
N TRP A 35 -0.78 0.72 -4.51
CA TRP A 35 0.02 1.94 -4.49
C TRP A 35 0.20 2.53 -5.90
N ILE A 36 0.50 1.68 -6.89
CA ILE A 36 0.64 2.12 -8.29
C ILE A 36 -0.69 2.66 -8.83
N ASP A 37 -1.80 1.94 -8.62
CA ASP A 37 -3.14 2.36 -9.06
C ASP A 37 -3.54 3.69 -8.39
N SER A 38 -3.20 3.87 -7.11
CA SER A 38 -3.45 5.12 -6.38
C SER A 38 -2.63 6.30 -6.93
N CYS A 39 -1.39 6.04 -7.34
CA CYS A 39 -0.55 7.05 -8.00
C CYS A 39 -1.07 7.41 -9.40
N GLU A 40 -1.60 6.44 -10.16
CA GLU A 40 -2.21 6.70 -11.46
C GLU A 40 -3.50 7.51 -11.33
N ALA A 41 -4.37 7.18 -10.37
CA ALA A 41 -5.63 7.89 -10.13
C ALA A 41 -5.46 9.33 -9.62
N ALA A 42 -4.29 9.67 -9.07
CA ALA A 42 -3.96 11.02 -8.60
C ALA A 42 -3.47 11.96 -9.72
N ASN A 43 -3.21 11.46 -10.93
CA ASN A 43 -2.85 12.26 -12.12
C ASN A 43 -4.09 12.68 -12.92
#